data_AF-A0A6N9QII4-F1
#
_entry.id   AF-A0A6N9QII4-F1
#
_cell.length_a   1.000
_cell.length_b   1.000
_cell.length_c   1.000
_cell.angle_alpha   90.00
_cell.angle_beta   90.00
_cell.angle_gamma   90.00
#
_symmetry.space_group_name_H-M   'P 1'
#
loop_
_entity.id
_entity.type
_entity.pdbx_description
1 polymer ?
#
loop_
_entity_poly.entity_id
_entity_poly.type
_entity_poly.pdbx_seq_one_letter_code
_entity_poly.pdbx_strand_id
1 'polypeptide(L)' 'MEEKKKYNWIDGNITIDFEMPLVMKNLILDMEKLDEEKDYGYLNYCDALDDLAKECYVQGRFTKEQWDRLVRKYGGIYK' A
#
# COMPACT_ATOMS: atom_id res chain seq x y z
N MET A 1 19.83 -2.59 17.51
CA MET A 1 18.68 -3.40 17.05
C MET A 1 17.68 -2.40 16.50
N GLU A 2 17.38 -2.43 15.20
CA GLU A 2 16.33 -1.55 14.65
C GLU A 2 15.00 -1.92 15.30
N GLU A 3 14.34 -0.93 15.90
CA GLU A 3 12.96 -1.10 16.37
C GLU A 3 12.08 -1.39 15.15
N LYS A 4 11.30 -2.47 15.19
CA LYS A 4 10.31 -2.74 14.15
C LYS A 4 9.35 -1.56 14.10
N LYS A 5 9.31 -0.85 12.96
CA LYS A 5 8.38 0.26 12.73
C LYS A 5 6.96 -0.21 13.06
N LYS A 6 6.33 0.41 14.05
CA LYS A 6 4.98 0.06 14.50
C LYS A 6 4.00 0.81 13.60
N TYR A 7 3.41 0.08 12.67
CA TYR A 7 2.37 0.62 11.79
C TYR A 7 1.02 0.70 12.51
N ASN A 8 0.22 1.72 12.15
CA ASN A 8 -1.12 1.93 12.70
C ASN A 8 -2.21 1.25 11.85
N TRP A 9 -2.08 1.33 10.54
CA TRP A 9 -2.99 0.80 9.53
C TRP A 9 -2.31 -0.17 8.57
N ILE A 10 -1.03 0.05 8.25
CA ILE A 10 -0.27 -0.82 7.35
C ILE A 10 -0.02 -2.21 8.00
N ASP A 11 -0.24 -3.29 7.25
CA ASP A 11 0.14 -4.63 7.69
C ASP A 11 1.64 -4.88 7.46
N GLY A 12 2.41 -4.77 8.56
CA GLY A 12 3.85 -5.03 8.58
C GLY A 12 4.24 -6.49 8.32
N ASN A 13 3.30 -7.44 8.33
CA ASN A 13 3.58 -8.86 8.05
C ASN A 13 3.58 -9.19 6.55
N ILE A 14 3.08 -8.28 5.71
CA ILE A 14 3.00 -8.49 4.27
C ILE A 14 4.22 -7.86 3.60
N THR A 15 4.96 -8.65 2.83
CA THR A 15 6.10 -8.18 2.04
C THR A 15 5.67 -7.91 0.60
N ILE A 16 6.12 -6.79 0.04
CA ILE A 16 5.97 -6.47 -1.39
C ILE A 16 7.35 -6.65 -2.04
N ASP A 17 7.46 -7.64 -2.91
CA ASP A 17 8.71 -8.15 -3.50
C ASP A 17 8.70 -8.12 -5.04
N PHE A 18 7.82 -7.31 -5.63
CA PHE A 18 7.68 -7.14 -7.07
C PHE A 18 7.88 -5.68 -7.48
N GLU A 19 8.21 -5.47 -8.75
CA GLU A 19 8.41 -4.13 -9.28
C GLU A 19 7.10 -3.36 -9.38
N MET A 20 7.17 -2.06 -9.08
CA MET A 20 6.02 -1.15 -9.13
C MET A 20 6.39 0.11 -9.91
N PRO A 21 5.42 0.73 -10.62
CA PRO A 21 5.61 2.04 -11.23
C PRO A 21 6.02 3.10 -10.20
N LEU A 22 6.82 4.09 -10.62
CA LEU A 22 7.31 5.15 -9.73
C LEU A 22 6.17 5.90 -9.02
N VAL A 23 5.07 6.16 -9.71
CA VAL A 23 3.88 6.82 -9.14
C VAL A 23 3.31 6.03 -7.96
N MET A 24 3.31 4.70 -8.03
CA MET A 24 2.84 3.84 -6.94
C MET A 24 3.82 3.84 -5.77
N LYS A 25 5.12 3.86 -6.05
CA LYS A 25 6.16 3.98 -5.00
C LYS A 25 6.03 5.30 -4.24
N ASN A 26 5.81 6.42 -4.94
CA ASN A 26 5.60 7.72 -4.31
C ASN A 26 4.33 7.74 -3.45
N LEU A 27 3.23 7.19 -3.98
CA LEU A 27 1.98 7.04 -3.23
C LEU A 27 2.18 6.22 -1.94
N ILE A 28 2.91 5.11 -2.00
CA ILE A 28 3.24 4.29 -0.83
C ILE A 28 4.07 5.07 0.18
N LEU A 29 5.05 5.86 -0.25
CA LEU A 29 5.85 6.70 0.66
C LEU A 29 4.99 7.72 1.40
N ASP A 30 4.04 8.34 0.70
CA ASP A 30 3.08 9.27 1.33
C ASP A 30 2.17 8.54 2.33
N MET A 31 1.68 7.35 1.98
CA MET A 31 0.89 6.51 2.89
C MET A 31 1.68 6.08 4.13
N GLU A 32 2.94 5.67 3.99
CA GLU A 32 3.80 5.30 5.11
C GLU A 32 4.06 6.48 6.05
N LYS A 33 4.18 7.69 5.50
CA LYS A 33 4.30 8.92 6.28
C LYS A 33 3.01 9.24 7.05
N LEU A 34 1.85 9.16 6.39
CA LEU A 34 0.56 9.41 7.03
C LEU A 34 0.25 8.38 8.12
N ASP A 35 0.62 7.12 7.90
CA ASP A 35 0.53 6.07 8.92
C ASP A 35 1.37 6.40 10.14
N GLU A 36 2.61 6.84 9.95
CA GLU A 36 3.52 7.25 11.03
C GLU A 36 2.99 8.46 11.80
N GLU A 37 2.44 9.45 11.10
CA GLU A 37 1.86 10.67 11.67
C GLU A 37 0.47 10.45 12.30
N LYS A 38 -0.12 9.25 12.14
CA LYS A 38 -1.51 8.93 12.51
C LYS A 38 -2.51 9.89 11.86
N ASP A 39 -2.23 10.30 10.64
CA ASP A 39 -3.11 11.16 9.86
C ASP A 39 -4.16 10.31 9.12
N TYR A 40 -5.44 10.56 9.41
CA TYR A 40 -6.56 9.89 8.75
C TYR A 40 -6.67 10.19 7.26
N GLY A 41 -5.94 11.18 6.74
CA GLY A 41 -5.71 11.38 5.32
C GLY A 41 -5.18 10.12 4.63
N TYR A 42 -4.54 9.21 5.36
CA TYR A 42 -4.17 7.87 4.91
C TYR A 42 -5.32 7.15 4.19
N LEU A 43 -6.54 7.21 4.76
CA LEU A 43 -7.70 6.49 4.23
C LEU A 43 -8.11 6.98 2.83
N ASN A 44 -7.84 8.26 2.50
CA ASN A 44 -8.10 8.79 1.16
C ASN A 44 -7.15 8.17 0.12
N TYR A 45 -5.95 7.77 0.53
CA TYR A 45 -4.95 7.18 -0.35
C TYR A 45 -5.09 5.66 -0.50
N CYS A 46 -5.86 4.99 0.37
CA CYS A 46 -6.22 3.58 0.22
C CYS A 46 -6.94 3.32 -1.11
N ASP A 47 -7.98 4.10 -1.40
CA ASP A 47 -8.77 3.96 -2.63
C ASP A 47 -7.92 4.30 -3.87
N ALA A 48 -7.11 5.35 -3.79
CA ALA A 48 -6.19 5.72 -4.86
C ALA A 48 -5.16 4.61 -5.18
N LEU A 49 -4.67 3.89 -4.16
CA LEU A 49 -3.78 2.77 -4.36
C LEU A 49 -4.49 1.58 -4.99
N ASP A 50 -5.72 1.28 -4.57
CA ASP A 50 -6.54 0.21 -5.15
C ASP A 50 -6.79 0.48 -6.63
N ASP A 51 -7.24 1.68 -7.00
CA ASP A 51 -7.48 2.08 -8.39
C ASP A 51 -6.20 1.96 -9.25
N LEU A 52 -5.05 2.39 -8.74
CA LEU A 52 -3.78 2.30 -9.46
C LEU A 52 -3.31 0.84 -9.61
N ALA A 53 -3.50 0.01 -8.59
CA ALA A 53 -3.16 -1.41 -8.63
C ALA A 53 -4.09 -2.18 -9.59
N LYS A 54 -5.38 -1.83 -9.61
CA LYS A 54 -6.36 -2.33 -10.56
C LYS A 54 -5.98 -1.98 -12.00
N GLU A 55 -5.56 -0.75 -12.28
CA GLU A 55 -5.09 -0.36 -13.60
C GLU A 55 -3.84 -1.16 -14.01
N CYS A 56 -2.88 -1.35 -13.10
CA CYS A 56 -1.71 -2.19 -13.35
C CYS A 56 -2.08 -3.65 -13.65
N TYR A 57 -3.10 -4.19 -12.99
CA TYR A 57 -3.64 -5.52 -13.28
C TYR A 57 -4.29 -5.58 -14.66
N VAL A 58 -5.14 -4.61 -15.02
CA VAL A 58 -5.80 -4.53 -16.34
C VAL A 58 -4.78 -4.43 -17.47
N GLN A 59 -3.67 -3.71 -17.26
CA GLN A 59 -2.57 -3.59 -18.22
C GLN A 59 -1.65 -4.83 -18.26
N GLY A 60 -1.90 -5.86 -17.46
CA GLY A 60 -1.07 -7.06 -17.39
C GLY A 60 0.30 -6.85 -16.71
N ARG A 61 0.49 -5.74 -15.99
CA ARG A 61 1.71 -5.45 -15.23
C ARG A 61 1.72 -6.14 -13.87
N PHE A 62 0.54 -6.32 -13.28
CA PHE A 62 0.34 -7.09 -12.06
C PHE A 62 -0.48 -8.35 -12.31
N THR A 63 -0.22 -9.38 -11.50
CA THR A 63 -1.17 -10.47 -11.28
C THR A 63 -2.27 -10.04 -10.30
N LYS A 64 -3.38 -10.79 -10.26
CA LYS A 64 -4.42 -10.55 -9.27
C LYS A 64 -3.89 -10.68 -7.84
N GLU A 65 -3.00 -11.65 -7.60
CA GLU A 65 -2.35 -11.86 -6.31
C GLU A 65 -1.48 -10.67 -5.88
N GLN A 66 -0.76 -10.04 -6.81
CA GLN A 66 0.05 -8.84 -6.52
C GLN A 66 -0.83 -7.65 -6.15
N TRP A 67 -1.93 -7.45 -6.87
CA TRP A 67 -2.94 -6.43 -6.55
C TRP A 67 -3.55 -6.69 -5.17
N ASP A 68 -4.05 -7.91 -4.91
CA ASP A 68 -4.68 -8.26 -3.63
C ASP A 68 -3.69 -8.11 -2.46
N ARG A 69 -2.40 -8.40 -2.69
CA ARG A 69 -1.35 -8.22 -1.69
C ARG A 69 -1.13 -6.74 -1.34
N LEU A 70 -1.18 -5.84 -2.32
CA LEU A 70 -1.08 -4.40 -2.08
C LEU A 70 -2.28 -3.88 -1.29
N VAL A 71 -3.50 -4.20 -1.72
CA VAL A 71 -4.72 -3.77 -1.04
C VAL A 71 -4.79 -4.33 0.38
N ARG A 72 -4.37 -5.59 0.60
CA ARG A 72 -4.33 -6.14 1.95
C ARG A 72 -3.29 -5.47 2.85
N LYS A 73 -2.14 -5.08 2.28
CA LYS A 73 -1.07 -4.42 3.04
C LYS A 73 -1.45 -2.99 3.44
N TYR A 74 -2.08 -2.24 2.53
CA TYR A 74 -2.28 -0.80 2.63
C TYR A 74 -3.76 -0.38 2.69
N GLY A 75 -4.71 -1.32 2.69
CA GLY A 75 -6.16 -1.06 2.67
C GLY A 75 -6.76 -0.59 4.00
N GLY A 76 -5.91 -0.35 5.01
CA GLY A 76 -6.33 0.23 6.28
C GLY A 76 -7.09 -0.70 7.22
N ILE A 77 -8.19 -0.20 7.78
CA ILE A 77 -8.91 -0.82 8.92
C ILE A 77 -9.83 -1.97 8.47
N TYR A 78 -10.12 -2.09 7.17
CA TYR A 78 -10.94 -3.17 6.64
C TYR A 78 -10.10 -4.44 6.49
N LYS A 79 -10.08 -5.26 7.55
CA LYS A 79 -9.51 -6.62 7.58
C LYS A 79 -10.59 -7.68 7.50
#